data_AF-A0A915C6N4-F1
#
_entry.id   AF-A0A915C6N4-F1
#
_cell.length_a   1.000
_cell.length_b   1.000
_cell.length_c   1.000
_cell.angle_alpha   90.00
_cell.angle_beta   90.00
_cell.angle_gamma   90.00
#
_symmetry.space_group_name_H-M   'P 1'
#
loop_
_entity.id
_entity.type
_entity.pdbx_description
1 polymer ?
#
loop_
_entity_poly.entity_id
_entity_poly.type
_entity_poly.pdbx_seq_one_letter_code
_entity_poly.pdbx_strand_id
1 'polypeptide(L)'
;GKGRPIAYTMVSIPVLRLACGMEPEISRLCDMVDEYTSMTILNFLEQLHKGVQELNDLHEDVSRNSALFTKATKIDIGRKLEESRMKEASIRRNLGDAIVSYRKGQITIADINAILENPHTLSASNVHQFLDDFTGIRRKVSYLQQLKAAGVKVLLNRSDVDEFTASGRHY
;
A
#
# COMPACT_ATOMS: atom_id res chain seq x y z
N GLY A 1 -2.05 33.32 22.20
CA GLY A 1 -1.58 32.55 21.04
C GLY A 1 -2.74 31.78 20.43
N LYS A 2 -2.79 31.62 19.11
CA LYS A 2 -3.85 30.86 18.41
C LYS A 2 -3.55 29.35 18.46
N GLY A 3 -3.61 28.77 19.65
CA GLY A 3 -3.39 27.33 19.84
C GLY A 3 -4.47 26.50 19.15
N ARG A 4 -4.11 25.33 18.61
CA ARG A 4 -5.07 24.35 18.06
C ARG A 4 -5.43 23.34 19.15
N PRO A 5 -6.69 22.90 19.25
CA PRO A 5 -7.07 21.84 20.19
C PRO A 5 -6.35 20.54 19.82
N ILE A 6 -5.74 19.89 20.83
CA ILE A 6 -5.05 18.59 20.68
C ILE A 6 -5.91 17.40 21.15
N ALA A 7 -7.02 17.67 21.83
CA ALA A 7 -7.95 16.66 22.34
C ALA A 7 -9.38 17.21 22.37
N TYR A 8 -10.34 16.31 22.23
CA TYR A 8 -11.77 16.61 22.32
C TYR A 8 -12.44 15.62 23.25
N THR A 9 -13.33 16.11 24.11
CA THR A 9 -14.24 15.28 24.89
C THR A 9 -15.61 15.35 24.22
N MET A 10 -16.14 14.20 23.82
CA MET A 10 -17.47 14.12 23.20
C MET A 10 -18.48 13.57 24.21
N VAL A 11 -19.65 14.21 24.28
CA VAL A 11 -20.80 13.74 25.08
C VAL A 11 -21.83 13.18 24.11
N SER A 12 -22.33 11.98 24.37
CA SER A 12 -23.32 11.37 23.47
C SER A 12 -24.65 12.14 23.54
N ILE A 13 -25.32 12.28 22.40
CA ILE A 13 -26.62 12.96 22.31
C ILE A 13 -27.66 12.34 23.26
N PRO A 14 -27.74 11.00 23.44
CA PRO A 14 -28.65 10.42 24.42
C PRO A 14 -28.39 10.89 25.87
N VAL A 15 -27.11 11.01 26.26
CA VAL A 15 -26.73 11.52 27.60
C VAL A 15 -27.11 13.00 27.75
N LEU A 16 -26.92 13.80 26.70
CA LEU A 16 -27.37 15.20 26.67
C LEU A 16 -28.90 15.31 26.75
N ARG A 17 -29.66 14.47 26.04
CA ARG A 17 -31.12 14.44 26.09
C ARG A 17 -31.62 14.11 27.50
N LEU A 18 -31.03 13.10 28.15
CA LEU A 18 -31.30 12.77 29.55
C LEU A 18 -31.04 13.96 30.48
N ALA A 19 -29.92 14.66 30.32
CA ALA A 19 -29.59 15.85 31.11
C ALA A 19 -30.59 17.01 30.90
N CYS A 20 -31.21 17.08 29.72
CA CYS A 20 -32.25 18.07 29.39
C CYS A 20 -33.67 17.60 29.76
N GLY A 21 -33.84 16.48 30.45
CA GLY A 21 -35.17 15.95 30.83
C GLY A 21 -35.99 15.40 29.66
N MET A 22 -35.34 15.11 28.52
CA MET A 22 -35.97 14.49 27.36
C MET A 22 -35.80 12.97 27.44
N GLU A 23 -36.82 12.19 27.10
CA GLU A 23 -36.67 10.75 27.01
C GLU A 23 -35.61 10.39 25.95
N PRO A 24 -34.65 9.51 26.31
CA PRO A 24 -33.66 9.02 25.37
C PRO A 24 -34.33 8.07 24.38
N GLU A 25 -34.48 8.48 23.12
CA GLU A 25 -34.62 7.50 22.05
C GLU A 25 -33.30 6.75 21.94
N ILE A 26 -33.34 5.44 22.22
CA ILE A 26 -32.23 4.53 21.96
C ILE A 26 -32.16 4.36 20.44
N SER A 27 -31.67 5.37 19.74
CA SER A 27 -31.18 5.18 18.38
C SER A 27 -30.03 4.18 18.50
N ARG A 28 -30.22 2.97 17.94
CA ARG A 28 -29.27 1.86 17.91
C ARG A 28 -27.83 2.38 17.79
N LEU A 29 -27.16 2.56 18.92
CA LEU A 29 -25.72 2.74 18.96
C LEU A 29 -25.20 1.37 18.62
N CYS A 30 -24.67 1.20 17.42
CA CYS A 30 -23.89 0.00 17.14
C CYS A 30 -22.77 -0.07 18.16
N ASP A 31 -22.58 -1.28 18.70
CA ASP A 31 -21.46 -1.58 19.57
C ASP A 31 -20.16 -1.08 18.92
N MET A 32 -19.21 -0.67 19.75
CA MET A 32 -17.89 -0.32 19.22
C MET A 32 -17.34 -1.51 18.45
N VAL A 33 -16.69 -1.23 17.30
CA VAL A 33 -15.88 -2.23 16.60
C VAL A 33 -14.94 -2.82 17.64
N ASP A 34 -15.03 -4.13 17.88
CA ASP A 34 -14.17 -4.76 18.87
C ASP A 34 -12.69 -4.60 18.50
N GLU A 35 -11.84 -4.68 19.51
CA GLU A 35 -10.39 -4.47 19.35
C GLU A 35 -9.79 -5.47 18.34
N TYR A 36 -10.30 -6.69 18.31
CA TYR A 36 -9.86 -7.74 17.38
C TYR A 36 -10.13 -7.37 15.91
N THR A 37 -11.32 -6.89 15.61
CA THR A 37 -11.70 -6.46 14.26
C THR A 37 -10.92 -5.22 13.85
N SER A 38 -10.71 -4.29 14.79
CA SER A 38 -9.86 -3.11 14.56
C SER A 38 -8.42 -3.51 14.20
N MET A 39 -7.83 -4.45 14.94
CA MET A 39 -6.49 -4.98 14.64
C MET A 39 -6.44 -5.71 13.30
N THR A 40 -7.49 -6.46 12.96
CA THR A 40 -7.58 -7.18 11.68
C THR A 40 -7.60 -6.21 10.50
N ILE A 41 -8.39 -5.14 10.60
CA ILE A 41 -8.44 -4.05 9.61
C ILE A 41 -7.07 -3.40 9.44
N LEU A 42 -6.40 -3.07 10.55
CA LEU A 42 -5.07 -2.45 10.51
C LEU A 42 -4.03 -3.34 9.83
N ASN A 43 -3.96 -4.62 10.23
CA ASN A 43 -3.05 -5.58 9.64
C ASN A 43 -3.32 -5.78 8.14
N PHE A 44 -4.58 -5.87 7.74
CA PHE A 44 -4.96 -5.96 6.33
C PHE A 44 -4.49 -4.74 5.52
N LEU A 45 -4.73 -3.53 6.02
CA LEU A 45 -4.27 -2.29 5.36
C LEU A 45 -2.75 -2.20 5.30
N GLU A 46 -2.05 -2.65 6.33
CA GLU A 46 -0.59 -2.67 6.37
C GLU A 46 -0.01 -3.64 5.35
N GLN A 47 -0.54 -4.86 5.25
CA GLN A 47 -0.12 -5.85 4.26
C GLN A 47 -0.34 -5.36 2.83
N LEU A 48 -1.50 -4.74 2.59
CA LEU A 48 -1.85 -4.17 1.29
C LEU A 48 -0.90 -3.04 0.91
N HIS A 49 -0.57 -2.16 1.86
CA HIS A 49 0.41 -1.09 1.65
C HIS A 49 1.81 -1.64 1.37
N LYS A 50 2.28 -2.63 2.14
CA LYS A 50 3.59 -3.28 1.93
C LYS A 50 3.71 -3.87 0.54
N GLY A 51 2.69 -4.56 0.04
CA GLY A 51 2.70 -5.12 -1.31
C GLY A 51 2.84 -4.05 -2.40
N VAL A 52 2.09 -2.95 -2.30
CA VAL A 52 2.20 -1.83 -3.26
C VAL A 52 3.57 -1.16 -3.17
N GLN A 53 4.14 -1.06 -1.97
CA GLN A 53 5.47 -0.52 -1.75
C GLN A 53 6.55 -1.39 -2.41
N GLU A 54 6.49 -2.72 -2.27
CA GLU A 54 7.44 -3.62 -2.92
C GLU A 54 7.39 -3.53 -4.46
N LEU A 55 6.20 -3.37 -5.05
CA LEU A 55 6.05 -3.11 -6.47
C LEU A 55 6.63 -1.75 -6.88
N ASN A 56 6.46 -0.73 -6.05
CA ASN A 56 7.04 0.59 -6.29
C ASN A 56 8.57 0.53 -6.28
N ASP A 57 9.15 -0.17 -5.29
CA ASP A 57 10.60 -0.33 -5.16
C ASP A 57 11.16 -1.07 -6.39
N LEU A 58 10.50 -2.14 -6.83
CA LEU A 58 10.87 -2.85 -8.05
C LEU A 58 10.79 -1.96 -9.30
N HIS A 59 9.74 -1.15 -9.41
CA HIS A 59 9.57 -0.21 -10.51
C HIS A 59 10.68 0.86 -10.52
N GLU A 60 11.03 1.41 -9.36
CA GLU A 60 12.12 2.37 -9.22
C GLU A 60 13.47 1.74 -9.59
N ASP A 61 13.74 0.54 -9.11
CA ASP A 61 14.98 -0.18 -9.39
C ASP A 61 15.16 -0.48 -10.89
N VAL A 62 14.08 -0.91 -11.55
CA VAL A 62 14.06 -1.12 -12.99
C VAL A 62 14.22 0.20 -13.74
N SER A 63 13.63 1.29 -13.25
CA SER A 63 13.75 2.62 -13.85
C SER A 63 15.17 3.19 -13.73
N ARG A 64 15.82 3.03 -12.57
CA ARG A 64 17.21 3.45 -12.34
C ARG A 64 18.22 2.66 -13.18
N ASN A 65 17.89 1.42 -13.51
CA ASN A 65 18.71 0.54 -14.34
C ASN A 65 18.07 0.29 -15.70
N SER A 66 17.42 1.32 -16.26
CA SER A 66 16.55 1.18 -17.43
C SER A 66 17.24 0.53 -18.64
N ALA A 67 18.52 0.80 -18.88
CA ALA A 67 19.24 0.22 -20.00
C ALA A 67 19.33 -1.33 -19.96
N LEU A 68 19.15 -1.94 -18.79
CA LEU A 68 19.25 -3.40 -18.57
C LEU A 68 17.94 -4.15 -18.74
N PHE A 69 16.83 -3.43 -18.86
CA PHE A 69 15.50 -4.01 -18.94
C PHE A 69 14.81 -3.63 -20.24
N THR A 70 14.10 -4.60 -20.82
CA THR A 70 13.33 -4.36 -22.04
C THR A 70 12.23 -3.34 -21.81
N LYS A 71 11.83 -2.63 -22.86
CA LYS A 71 10.69 -1.70 -22.80
C LYS A 71 9.41 -2.41 -22.33
N ALA A 72 9.17 -3.64 -22.80
CA ALA A 72 8.02 -4.44 -22.41
C ALA A 72 7.98 -4.70 -20.90
N THR A 73 9.09 -5.16 -20.33
CA THR A 73 9.24 -5.39 -18.87
C THR A 73 8.91 -4.14 -18.05
N LYS A 74 9.41 -2.97 -18.46
CA LYS A 74 9.14 -1.71 -17.76
C LYS A 74 7.67 -1.35 -17.78
N ILE A 75 7.04 -1.50 -18.95
CA ILE A 75 5.61 -1.22 -19.13
C ILE A 75 4.78 -2.15 -18.26
N ASP A 76 5.10 -3.45 -18.22
CA ASP A 76 4.33 -4.41 -17.42
C ASP A 76 4.42 -4.13 -15.92
N ILE A 77 5.63 -3.85 -15.39
CA ILE A 77 5.81 -3.51 -13.98
C ILE A 77 5.08 -2.19 -13.66
N GLY A 78 5.22 -1.16 -14.50
CA GLY A 78 4.54 0.12 -14.30
C GLY A 78 3.02 0.00 -14.35
N ARG A 79 2.48 -0.77 -15.31
CA ARG A 79 1.05 -1.07 -15.40
C ARG A 79 0.55 -1.77 -14.14
N LYS A 80 1.26 -2.80 -13.67
CA LYS A 80 0.87 -3.52 -12.46
C LYS A 80 0.89 -2.65 -11.20
N LEU A 81 1.88 -1.77 -11.09
CA LEU A 81 1.96 -0.80 -10.00
C LEU A 81 0.73 0.12 -9.98
N GLU A 82 0.33 0.67 -11.13
CA GLU A 82 -0.86 1.53 -11.21
C GLU A 82 -2.17 0.77 -10.97
N GLU A 83 -2.32 -0.43 -11.53
CA GLU A 83 -3.45 -1.32 -11.21
C GLU A 83 -3.56 -1.58 -9.69
N SER A 84 -2.41 -1.80 -9.04
CA SER A 84 -2.36 -2.06 -7.60
C SER A 84 -2.66 -0.80 -6.78
N ARG A 85 -2.17 0.38 -7.18
CA ARG A 85 -2.50 1.65 -6.50
C ARG A 85 -3.99 1.99 -6.58
N MET A 86 -4.59 1.84 -7.77
CA MET A 86 -6.03 2.09 -7.96
C MET A 86 -6.87 1.14 -7.12
N LYS A 87 -6.48 -0.14 -7.07
CA LYS A 87 -7.18 -1.15 -6.29
C LYS A 87 -7.00 -0.94 -4.79
N GLU A 88 -5.82 -0.52 -4.32
CA GLU A 88 -5.60 -0.10 -2.93
C GLU A 88 -6.53 1.05 -2.54
N ALA A 89 -6.58 2.09 -3.36
CA ALA A 89 -7.42 3.26 -3.10
C ALA A 89 -8.91 2.88 -3.04
N SER A 90 -9.37 2.01 -3.95
CA SER A 90 -10.74 1.50 -3.96
C SER A 90 -11.07 0.71 -2.69
N ILE A 91 -10.18 -0.19 -2.25
CA ILE A 91 -10.37 -0.98 -1.02
C ILE A 91 -10.41 -0.09 0.21
N ARG A 92 -9.48 0.87 0.34
CA ARG A 92 -9.45 1.84 1.45
C ARG A 92 -10.75 2.64 1.52
N ARG A 93 -11.27 3.06 0.36
CA ARG A 93 -12.54 3.77 0.27
C ARG A 93 -13.71 2.90 0.71
N ASN A 94 -13.83 1.69 0.15
CA ASN A 94 -14.91 0.77 0.48
C ASN A 94 -14.92 0.41 1.97
N LEU A 95 -13.74 0.20 2.56
CA LEU A 95 -13.61 -0.09 3.98
C LEU A 95 -13.99 1.12 4.84
N GLY A 96 -13.58 2.34 4.44
CA GLY A 96 -13.97 3.58 5.10
C GLY A 96 -15.49 3.79 5.09
N ASP A 97 -16.13 3.58 3.93
CA ASP A 97 -17.57 3.68 3.76
C ASP A 97 -18.32 2.61 4.59
N ALA A 98 -17.79 1.39 4.66
CA ALA A 98 -18.31 0.33 5.51
C ALA A 98 -18.22 0.67 7.01
N ILE A 99 -17.08 1.18 7.49
CA ILE A 99 -16.91 1.61 8.89
C ILE A 99 -17.92 2.72 9.25
N VAL A 100 -18.13 3.69 8.36
CA VAL A 100 -19.13 4.75 8.57
C VAL A 100 -20.55 4.17 8.62
N SER A 101 -20.86 3.23 7.72
CA SER A 101 -22.18 2.59 7.65
C SER A 101 -22.45 1.72 8.88
N TYR A 102 -21.43 1.02 9.39
CA TYR A 102 -21.50 0.25 10.63
C TYR A 102 -21.80 1.16 11.83
N ARG A 103 -21.09 2.29 11.94
CA ARG A 103 -21.34 3.28 13.00
C ARG A 103 -22.75 3.88 12.95
N LYS A 104 -23.38 3.90 11.78
CA LYS A 104 -24.77 4.32 11.58
C LYS A 104 -25.80 3.21 11.81
N GLY A 105 -25.36 1.99 12.12
CA GLY A 105 -26.23 0.82 12.26
C GLY A 105 -26.88 0.36 10.95
N GLN A 106 -26.28 0.69 9.81
CA GLN A 106 -26.78 0.32 8.49
C GLN A 106 -26.26 -1.03 8.01
N ILE A 107 -25.10 -1.45 8.51
CA ILE A 107 -24.48 -2.76 8.23
C ILE A 107 -23.96 -3.39 9.53
N THR A 108 -23.61 -4.66 9.46
CA THR A 108 -23.07 -5.45 10.57
C THR A 108 -21.55 -5.59 10.47
N ILE A 109 -20.94 -6.11 11.54
CA ILE A 109 -19.51 -6.44 11.54
C ILE A 109 -19.17 -7.56 10.54
N ALA A 110 -20.14 -8.44 10.26
CA ALA A 110 -19.97 -9.52 9.28
C ALA A 110 -19.78 -8.95 7.86
N ASP A 111 -20.43 -7.83 7.54
CA ASP A 111 -20.26 -7.15 6.25
C ASP A 111 -18.85 -6.54 6.13
N ILE A 112 -18.28 -6.04 7.23
CA ILE A 112 -16.89 -5.58 7.26
C ILE A 112 -15.94 -6.77 7.08
N ASN A 113 -16.17 -7.88 7.78
CA ASN A 113 -15.36 -9.09 7.65
C ASN A 113 -15.41 -9.66 6.23
N ALA A 114 -16.57 -9.63 5.57
CA ALA A 114 -16.70 -10.05 4.18
C ALA A 114 -15.83 -9.22 3.21
N ILE A 115 -15.61 -7.93 3.49
CA ILE A 115 -14.68 -7.09 2.71
C ILE A 115 -13.23 -7.52 2.95
N LEU A 116 -12.88 -7.86 4.19
CA LEU A 116 -11.54 -8.29 4.59
C LEU A 116 -11.20 -9.70 4.06
N GLU A 117 -12.18 -10.59 4.02
CA GLU A 117 -12.03 -11.97 3.55
C GLU A 117 -12.11 -12.10 2.02
N ASN A 118 -12.52 -11.06 1.31
CA ASN A 118 -12.75 -11.16 -0.13
C ASN A 118 -11.43 -11.43 -0.88
N PRO A 119 -11.26 -12.61 -1.51
CA PRO A 119 -10.02 -13.02 -2.16
C PRO A 119 -9.69 -12.17 -3.41
N HIS A 120 -10.66 -11.41 -3.90
CA HIS A 120 -10.48 -10.46 -5.00
C HIS A 120 -9.94 -9.10 -4.56
N THR A 121 -9.69 -8.87 -3.27
CA THR A 121 -8.87 -7.73 -2.82
C THR A 121 -7.45 -7.84 -3.40
N LEU A 122 -6.60 -6.82 -3.25
CA LEU A 122 -5.16 -7.04 -3.39
C LEU A 122 -4.76 -8.03 -2.31
N SER A 123 -5.02 -9.32 -2.52
CA SER A 123 -4.47 -10.33 -1.63
C SER A 123 -2.96 -10.14 -1.72
N ALA A 124 -2.31 -10.07 -0.56
CA ALA A 124 -0.85 -10.06 -0.52
C ALA A 124 -0.28 -11.19 -1.40
N SER A 125 -1.00 -12.32 -1.53
CA SER A 125 -0.68 -13.42 -2.44
C SER A 125 -0.65 -13.05 -3.92
N ASN A 126 -1.55 -12.22 -4.45
CA ASN A 126 -1.53 -11.84 -5.86
C ASN A 126 -0.39 -10.86 -6.19
N VAL A 127 -0.04 -9.98 -5.24
CA VAL A 127 1.12 -9.09 -5.37
C VAL A 127 2.41 -9.89 -5.20
N HIS A 128 2.50 -10.76 -4.19
CA HIS A 128 3.64 -11.66 -4.00
C HIS A 128 3.82 -12.59 -5.19
N GLN A 129 2.75 -13.18 -5.72
CA GLN A 129 2.83 -14.06 -6.89
C GLN A 129 3.31 -13.30 -8.13
N PHE A 130 2.84 -12.06 -8.32
CA PHE A 130 3.40 -11.21 -9.36
C PHE A 130 4.89 -10.90 -9.09
N LEU A 131 5.27 -10.55 -7.87
CA LEU A 131 6.67 -10.31 -7.51
C LEU A 131 7.52 -11.58 -7.70
N ASP A 132 6.94 -12.76 -7.49
CA ASP A 132 7.57 -14.05 -7.72
C ASP A 132 7.82 -14.28 -9.22
N ASP A 133 6.87 -13.92 -10.08
CA ASP A 133 7.06 -13.92 -11.55
C ASP A 133 8.24 -13.01 -11.97
N PHE A 134 8.53 -11.99 -11.17
CA PHE A 134 9.64 -11.05 -11.36
C PHE A 134 10.88 -11.34 -10.50
N THR A 135 10.97 -12.51 -9.84
CA THR A 135 12.12 -12.89 -9.00
C THR A 135 13.44 -12.80 -9.76
N GLY A 136 13.46 -13.22 -11.03
CA GLY A 136 14.65 -13.13 -11.88
C GLY A 136 15.12 -11.69 -12.08
N ILE A 137 14.17 -10.73 -12.16
CA ILE A 137 14.48 -9.30 -12.28
C ILE A 137 14.99 -8.76 -10.95
N ARG A 138 14.34 -9.09 -9.84
CA ARG A 138 14.80 -8.71 -8.49
C ARG A 138 16.24 -9.17 -8.23
N ARG A 139 16.57 -10.41 -8.59
CA ARG A 139 17.94 -10.93 -8.47
C ARG A 139 18.94 -10.17 -9.33
N LYS A 140 18.59 -9.86 -10.58
CA LYS A 140 19.44 -9.05 -11.47
C LYS A 140 19.69 -7.66 -10.90
N VAL A 141 18.64 -6.98 -10.44
CA VAL A 141 18.75 -5.67 -9.78
C VAL A 141 19.67 -5.75 -8.56
N SER A 142 19.43 -6.71 -7.66
CA SER A 142 20.22 -6.86 -6.44
C SER A 142 21.70 -7.13 -6.74
N TYR A 143 21.98 -8.00 -7.72
CA TYR A 143 23.35 -8.26 -8.16
C TYR A 143 24.03 -7.00 -8.73
N LEU A 144 23.31 -6.19 -9.53
CA LEU A 144 23.84 -4.93 -10.04
C LEU A 144 24.14 -3.91 -8.95
N GLN A 145 23.28 -3.84 -7.93
CA GLN A 145 23.52 -2.99 -6.76
C GLN A 145 24.78 -3.44 -6.00
N GLN A 146 24.98 -4.76 -5.84
CA GLN A 146 26.20 -5.31 -5.23
C GLN A 146 27.46 -4.99 -6.04
N LEU A 147 27.41 -5.16 -7.37
CA LEU A 147 28.52 -4.79 -8.26
C LEU A 147 28.87 -3.31 -8.15
N LYS A 148 27.86 -2.42 -8.18
CA LYS A 148 28.06 -0.98 -8.00
C LYS A 148 28.67 -0.66 -6.64
N ALA A 149 28.21 -1.30 -5.58
CA ALA A 149 28.75 -1.12 -4.22
C ALA A 149 30.21 -1.59 -4.11
N ALA A 150 30.60 -2.62 -4.87
CA ALA A 150 31.98 -3.09 -4.98
C ALA A 150 32.86 -2.21 -5.89
N GLY A 151 32.35 -1.08 -6.40
CA GLY A 151 33.07 -0.18 -7.29
C GLY A 151 33.19 -0.65 -8.75
N VAL A 152 32.45 -1.70 -9.13
CA VAL A 152 32.46 -2.22 -10.51
C VAL A 152 31.65 -1.27 -11.40
N LYS A 153 32.32 -0.67 -12.39
CA LYS A 153 31.66 0.15 -13.41
C LYS A 153 30.97 -0.78 -14.42
N VAL A 154 29.64 -0.76 -14.42
CA VAL A 154 28.84 -1.51 -15.39
C VAL A 154 28.67 -0.67 -16.65
N LEU A 155 29.15 -1.18 -17.78
CA LEU A 155 29.02 -0.55 -19.10
C LEU A 155 27.79 -1.13 -19.79
N LEU A 156 26.81 -0.28 -20.09
CA LEU A 156 25.46 -0.73 -20.49
C LEU A 156 25.16 -0.50 -21.97
N ASN A 157 25.91 0.39 -22.60
CA ASN A 157 25.75 0.70 -24.00
C ASN A 157 27.13 0.97 -24.64
N ARG A 158 27.15 0.97 -25.97
CA ARG A 158 28.40 1.06 -26.75
C ARG A 158 29.13 2.38 -26.50
N SER A 159 28.37 3.47 -26.31
CA SER A 159 28.87 4.77 -25.87
C SER A 159 29.61 4.71 -24.53
N ASP A 160 29.12 3.98 -23.53
CA ASP A 160 29.82 3.80 -22.24
C ASP A 160 31.17 3.09 -22.44
N VAL A 161 31.23 2.13 -23.38
CA VAL A 161 32.44 1.37 -23.72
C VAL A 161 33.44 2.26 -24.45
N ASP A 162 32.97 3.06 -25.41
CA ASP A 162 33.80 3.98 -26.18
C ASP A 162 34.40 5.06 -25.27
N GLU A 163 33.63 5.60 -24.33
CA GLU A 163 34.11 6.58 -23.34
C GLU A 163 35.09 5.95 -22.34
N PHE A 164 34.84 4.70 -21.91
CA PHE A 164 35.75 3.98 -21.02
C PHE A 164 37.09 3.68 -21.70
N THR A 165 37.07 3.21 -22.95
CA THR A 165 38.28 2.91 -23.74
C THR A 165 39.04 4.18 -24.14
N ALA A 166 38.35 5.28 -24.44
CA ALA A 166 38.97 6.58 -24.71
C ALA A 166 39.63 7.22 -23.47
N SER A 167 39.19 6.86 -22.26
CA SER A 167 39.74 7.42 -21.01
C SER A 167 41.15 6.92 -20.64
N GLY A 168 41.72 5.98 -21.41
CA GLY A 168 43.11 5.54 -21.27
C GLY A 168 43.47 4.86 -19.94
N ARG A 169 42.49 4.58 -19.07
CA ARG A 169 42.70 3.83 -17.82
C ARG A 169 42.82 2.33 -18.13
N HIS A 170 43.97 1.97 -18.67
CA HIS A 170 44.45 0.59 -18.62
C HIS A 170 44.93 0.30 -17.19
N TYR A 171 44.54 -0.87 -16.67
CA TYR A 171 45.03 -1.41 -15.41
C TYR A 171 46.55 -1.39 -15.32
#